data_AF-A0A8T6IKB7-F1
#
_entry.id   AF-A0A8T6IKB7-F1
#
_cell.length_a   1.000
_cell.length_b   1.000
_cell.length_c   1.000
_cell.angle_alpha   90.00
_cell.angle_beta   90.00
_cell.angle_gamma   90.00
#
_symmetry.space_group_name_H-M   'P 1'
#
loop_
_entity.id
_entity.type
_entity.pdbx_description
1 polymer ?
#
loop_
_entity_poly.entity_id
_entity_poly.type
_entity_poly.pdbx_seq_one_letter_code
_entity_poly.pdbx_strand_id
1 'polypeptide(L)'
;MVANLKDTGRARYVAVTDEQALSAFGLLNRLEGIMPALESSHALAWVIAEAPCRPREDVIVVNLSGRGDKDVPVVARLLDAGRQTDGGGASA
;
A
#
# COMPACT_ATOMS: atom_id res chain seq x y z
N MET A 1 -10.99 -12.85 18.36
CA MET A 1 -10.65 -13.82 17.30
C MET A 1 -9.28 -13.53 16.67
N VAL A 2 -9.05 -12.35 16.08
CA VAL A 2 -7.73 -11.98 15.50
C VAL A 2 -6.60 -11.84 16.55
N ALA A 3 -6.90 -11.27 17.73
CA ALA A 3 -5.93 -11.17 18.84
C ALA A 3 -5.36 -12.54 19.26
N ASN A 4 -6.23 -13.55 19.41
CA ASN A 4 -5.80 -14.91 19.75
C ASN A 4 -4.82 -15.51 18.70
N LEU A 5 -4.95 -15.16 17.42
CA LEU A 5 -4.00 -15.61 16.40
C LEU A 5 -2.62 -14.96 16.56
N LYS A 6 -2.57 -13.71 17.05
CA LYS A 6 -1.33 -13.05 17.44
C LYS A 6 -0.70 -13.75 18.65
N ASP A 7 -1.50 -13.95 19.70
CA ASP A 7 -1.05 -14.48 20.98
C ASP A 7 -0.52 -15.91 20.86
N THR A 8 -1.10 -16.69 19.94
CA THR A 8 -0.64 -18.06 19.61
C THR A 8 0.47 -18.12 18.56
N GLY A 9 0.96 -16.97 18.07
CA GLY A 9 2.02 -16.91 17.06
C GLY A 9 1.61 -17.34 15.64
N ARG A 10 0.30 -17.51 15.39
CA ARG A 10 -0.24 -17.96 14.09
C ARG A 10 -0.41 -16.84 13.06
N ALA A 11 -0.41 -15.59 13.50
CA ALA A 11 -0.50 -14.43 12.62
C ALA A 11 0.46 -13.32 13.07
N ARG A 12 1.13 -12.70 12.11
CA ARG A 12 1.95 -11.49 12.32
C ARG A 12 1.14 -10.27 11.89
N TYR A 13 1.17 -9.23 12.72
CA TYR A 13 0.54 -7.95 12.45
C TYR A 13 1.63 -6.91 12.28
N VAL A 14 1.54 -6.14 11.21
CA VAL A 14 2.52 -5.13 10.80
C VAL A 14 1.79 -3.82 10.55
N ALA A 15 2.51 -2.71 10.71
CA ALA A 15 2.02 -1.38 10.39
C ALA A 15 2.64 -0.94 9.05
N VAL A 16 1.85 -0.19 8.28
CA VAL A 16 2.22 0.45 7.02
C VAL A 16 1.67 1.87 7.09
N THR A 17 2.44 2.84 6.60
CA THR A 17 2.01 4.25 6.59
C THR A 17 1.12 4.57 5.38
N ASP A 18 0.31 5.62 5.48
CA ASP A 18 -0.53 6.09 4.37
C ASP A 18 0.30 6.41 3.12
N GLU A 19 1.48 7.00 3.27
CA GLU A 19 2.40 7.29 2.16
C GLU A 19 2.86 6.01 1.44
N GLN A 20 3.22 4.97 2.20
CA GLN A 20 3.59 3.67 1.64
C GLN A 20 2.41 3.03 0.91
N ALA A 21 1.21 3.11 1.49
CA ALA A 21 0.00 2.59 0.88
C ALA A 21 -0.34 3.34 -0.42
N LEU A 22 -0.20 4.67 -0.47
CA LEU A 22 -0.41 5.47 -1.67
C LEU A 22 0.60 5.13 -2.77
N SER A 23 1.86 4.92 -2.41
CA SER A 23 2.90 4.49 -3.36
C SER A 23 2.55 3.12 -3.98
N ALA A 24 2.11 2.16 -3.15
CA ALA A 24 1.69 0.83 -3.60
C ALA A 24 0.42 0.86 -4.44
N PHE A 25 -0.57 1.69 -4.08
CA PHE A 25 -1.77 1.95 -4.90
C PHE A 25 -1.37 2.39 -6.30
N GLY A 26 -0.50 3.40 -6.40
CA GLY A 26 -0.04 3.93 -7.67
C GLY A 26 0.77 2.90 -8.47
N LEU A 27 1.56 2.07 -7.80
CA LEU A 27 2.34 1.02 -8.45
C LEU A 27 1.44 -0.05 -9.08
N LEU A 28 0.46 -0.57 -8.34
CA LEU A 28 -0.44 -1.61 -8.86
C LEU A 28 -1.27 -1.08 -10.03
N ASN A 29 -1.74 0.16 -9.96
CA ASN A 29 -2.47 0.78 -11.06
C ASN A 29 -1.60 0.92 -12.32
N ARG A 30 -0.33 1.36 -12.18
CA ARG A 30 0.58 1.51 -13.31
C ARG A 30 1.00 0.19 -13.96
N LEU A 31 1.20 -0.85 -13.15
CA LEU A 31 1.73 -2.13 -13.64
C LEU A 31 0.61 -3.06 -14.14
N GLU A 32 -0.50 -3.13 -13.42
CA GLU A 32 -1.55 -4.13 -13.66
C GLU A 32 -2.89 -3.52 -14.10
N GLY A 33 -3.02 -2.19 -14.08
CA GLY A 33 -4.29 -1.50 -14.41
C GLY A 33 -5.40 -1.73 -13.37
N ILE A 34 -5.05 -2.21 -12.18
CA ILE A 34 -6.00 -2.48 -11.09
C ILE A 34 -5.95 -1.30 -10.12
N MET A 35 -7.13 -0.75 -9.79
CA MET A 35 -7.29 0.26 -8.74
C MET A 35 -7.73 -0.41 -7.42
N PRO A 36 -6.80 -0.74 -6.52
CA PRO A 36 -7.15 -1.34 -5.23
C PRO A 36 -7.80 -0.32 -4.30
N ALA A 37 -8.58 -0.76 -3.32
CA ALA A 37 -8.96 0.12 -2.20
C ALA A 37 -7.69 0.60 -1.45
N LEU A 38 -7.75 1.76 -0.80
CA LEU A 38 -6.61 2.24 0.00
C LEU A 38 -6.28 1.29 1.16
N GLU A 39 -7.27 0.62 1.75
CA GLU A 39 -7.07 -0.41 2.77
C GLU A 39 -6.37 -1.65 2.19
N SER A 40 -6.70 -2.06 0.96
CA SER A 40 -6.00 -3.14 0.27
C SER A 40 -4.55 -2.76 -0.06
N SER A 41 -4.30 -1.47 -0.33
CA SER A 41 -2.97 -0.96 -0.67
C SER A 41 -1.97 -1.06 0.48
N HIS A 42 -2.45 -1.09 1.73
CA HIS A 42 -1.60 -1.37 2.90
C HIS A 42 -0.97 -2.77 2.83
N ALA A 43 -1.74 -3.78 2.43
CA ALA A 43 -1.22 -5.14 2.28
C ALA A 43 -0.17 -5.21 1.15
N LEU A 44 -0.42 -4.53 0.03
CA LEU A 44 0.50 -4.48 -1.11
C LEU A 44 1.82 -3.79 -0.74
N ALA A 45 1.75 -2.64 -0.07
CA ALA A 45 2.93 -1.91 0.37
C ALA A 45 3.84 -2.78 1.25
N TRP A 46 3.26 -3.54 2.18
CA TRP A 46 4.01 -4.47 2.98
C TRP A 46 4.64 -5.60 2.15
N VAL A 47 3.87 -6.21 1.24
CA VAL A 47 4.38 -7.30 0.38
C VAL A 47 5.49 -6.83 -0.55
N ILE A 48 5.40 -5.63 -1.12
CA ILE A 48 6.44 -5.05 -2.00
C ILE A 48 7.77 -4.91 -1.24
N ALA A 49 7.72 -4.55 0.04
CA ALA A 49 8.91 -4.43 0.89
C ALA A 49 9.43 -5.79 1.38
N GLU A 50 8.54 -6.75 1.68
CA GLU A 50 8.89 -8.04 2.26
C GLU A 50 9.33 -9.08 1.21
N ALA A 51 8.70 -9.11 0.03
CA ALA A 51 8.91 -10.13 -1.00
C ALA A 51 10.39 -10.30 -1.41
N PRO A 52 11.22 -9.25 -1.55
CA PRO A 52 12.64 -9.39 -1.87
C PRO A 52 13.46 -10.14 -0.81
N CYS A 53 12.97 -10.22 0.43
CA CYS A 53 13.62 -10.91 1.54
C CYS A 53 13.27 -12.41 1.61
N ARG A 54 12.43 -12.92 0.69
CA ARG A 54 11.97 -14.31 0.65
C ARG A 54 12.64 -15.09 -0.49
N PRO A 55 12.66 -16.44 -0.42
CA PRO A 55 13.06 -17.26 -1.56
C PRO A 55 12.23 -16.93 -2.81
N ARG A 56 12.84 -17.03 -3.99
CA ARG A 56 12.20 -16.64 -5.25
C ARG A 56 11.01 -17.53 -5.62
N GLU A 57 11.01 -18.76 -5.10
CA GLU A 57 9.97 -19.77 -5.26
C GLU A 57 8.76 -19.59 -4.33
N ASP A 58 8.84 -18.70 -3.32
CA ASP A 58 7.72 -18.43 -2.43
C ASP A 58 6.55 -17.80 -3.21
N VAL A 59 5.35 -18.34 -3.02
CA VAL A 59 4.10 -17.77 -3.55
C VAL A 59 3.41 -16.96 -2.45
N ILE A 60 3.17 -15.68 -2.71
CA ILE A 60 2.45 -14.78 -1.80
C ILE A 60 1.03 -14.57 -2.32
N VAL A 61 0.02 -14.86 -1.48
CA VAL A 61 -1.38 -14.58 -1.78
C VAL A 61 -1.79 -13.30 -1.06
N VAL A 62 -2.30 -12.32 -1.80
CA VAL A 62 -2.77 -11.04 -1.26
C VAL A 62 -4.28 -10.95 -1.41
N ASN A 63 -4.97 -10.60 -0.31
CA ASN A 63 -6.40 -10.31 -0.36
C ASN A 63 -6.63 -8.85 -0.77
N LEU A 64 -7.12 -8.63 -2.00
CA LEU A 64 -7.64 -7.34 -2.46
C LEU A 64 -9.09 -7.21 -1.98
N SER A 65 -9.25 -6.71 -0.76
CA SER A 65 -10.54 -6.64 -0.07
C SER A 65 -11.59 -5.74 -0.75
N GLY A 66 -11.16 -4.83 -1.63
CA GLY A 66 -12.07 -3.92 -2.32
C GLY A 66 -11.43 -3.18 -3.48
N ARG A 67 -12.26 -2.39 -4.17
CA ARG A 67 -11.92 -1.56 -5.33
C ARG A 67 -11.83 -0.08 -4.96
N GLY A 68 -10.90 0.63 -5.59
CA GLY A 68 -10.56 2.02 -5.28
C GLY A 68 -11.43 3.09 -5.95
N ASP A 69 -12.54 2.73 -6.61
CA ASP A 69 -13.38 3.70 -7.35
C ASP A 69 -13.86 4.87 -6.48
N LYS A 70 -14.14 4.60 -5.19
CA LYS A 70 -14.60 5.62 -4.24
C LYS A 70 -13.46 6.47 -3.68
N ASP A 71 -12.23 5.99 -3.80
CA ASP A 71 -11.05 6.60 -3.18
C ASP A 71 -10.38 7.61 -4.12
N VAL A 72 -10.76 7.64 -5.40
CA VAL A 72 -10.19 8.53 -6.42
C VAL A 72 -10.12 10.01 -5.98
N PRO A 73 -11.18 10.62 -5.42
CA PRO A 73 -11.10 12.02 -4.99
C PRO A 73 -10.11 12.25 -3.84
N VAL A 74 -9.96 11.27 -2.94
CA VAL A 74 -9.04 11.33 -1.80
C VAL A 74 -7.61 11.18 -2.29
N VAL A 75 -7.35 10.18 -3.14
CA VAL A 75 -6.03 9.95 -3.75
C VAL A 75 -5.58 11.15 -4.56
N ALA A 76 -6.46 11.74 -5.38
CA ALA A 76 -6.13 12.94 -6.15
C ALA A 76 -5.67 14.09 -5.24
N ARG A 77 -6.40 14.36 -4.15
CA ARG A 77 -6.02 15.39 -3.16
C ARG A 77 -4.68 15.10 -2.49
N LEU A 78 -4.41 13.84 -2.12
CA LEU A 78 -3.18 13.45 -1.45
C LEU A 78 -1.97 13.57 -2.39
N LEU A 79 -2.13 13.22 -3.67
CA LEU A 79 -1.11 13.40 -4.69
C LEU A 79 -0.83 14.89 -4.96
N ASP A 80 -1.88 15.71 -5.05
CA ASP A 80 -1.73 17.16 -5.26
C ASP A 80 -1.12 17.87 -4.05
N ALA A 81 -1.38 17.40 -2.83
CA ALA A 81 -0.74 17.89 -1.61
C ALA A 81 0.76 17.57 -1.57
N GLY A 82 1.15 16.35 -1.94
CA GLY A 82 2.56 15.96 -2.04
C GLY A 82 3.34 16.75 -3.10
N ARG A 83 2.69 17.17 -4.19
CA ARG A 83 3.33 18.02 -5.22
C ARG A 83 3.57 19.45 -4.76
N GLN A 84 2.83 19.94 -3.76
CA GLN A 84 3.00 21.29 -3.21
C GLN A 84 4.16 21.36 -2.20
N THR A 85 4.47 20.26 -1.52
CA THR A 85 5.62 20.20 -0.59
C THR A 85 6.97 20.15 -1.32
N ASP A 86 7.01 19.58 -2.52
CA ASP A 86 8.24 19.46 -3.33
C ASP A 86 8.57 20.73 -4.15
N GLY A 87 7.67 21.73 -4.15
CA GLY A 87 7.81 22.99 -4.89
C GLY A 87 8.55 24.13 -4.17
N GLY A 88 9.09 23.89 -2.97
CA GLY A 88 9.70 24.92 -2.11
C GLY A 88 11.20 25.15 -2.26
N GLY A 89 11.85 24.64 -3.32
CA GLY A 89 13.31 24.66 -3.44
C GLY A 89 13.84 24.85 -4.86
N ALA A 90 13.41 25.91 -5.55
CA ALA A 90 14.10 26.40 -6.76
C ALA A 90 13.82 27.89 -7.00
N SER A 91 14.47 28.78 -6.23
CA SER A 91 14.80 30.14 -6.69
C SER A 91 15.88 30.77 -5.81
N ALA A 92 16.92 31.29 -6.47
CA ALA A 92 18.10 32.02 -5.98
C ALA A 92 19.32 31.17 -5.56
#